data_AF-T0YKU8-F1
#
_entry.id   AF-T0YKU8-F1
#
_cell.length_a   1.000
_cell.length_b   1.000
_cell.length_c   1.000
_cell.angle_alpha   90.00
_cell.angle_beta   90.00
_cell.angle_gamma   90.00
#
_symmetry.space_group_name_H-M   'P 1'
#
loop_
_entity.id
_entity.type
_entity.pdbx_description
1 polymer ?
#
loop_
_entity_poly.entity_id
_entity_poly.type
_entity_poly.pdbx_seq_one_letter_code
_entity_poly.pdbx_strand_id
1 'polypeptide(L)'
;VQNIEQNRATAAMDAANVKMVAAQLQQKLAQLALTRIIAPVAGTVLTRDAEVGQVASPGGPPLFTLEDESRVELIGQVAEQDLASLKVGQPAKVHLIGYPRPFPGHIWLLGAP
;
A
#
# COMPACT_ATOMS: atom_id res chain seq x y z
N VAL A 1 22.49 -32.08 38.42
CA VAL A 1 22.23 -30.70 37.94
C VAL A 1 22.84 -30.44 36.56
N GLN A 2 24.09 -30.84 36.30
CA GLN A 2 24.77 -30.72 35.00
C GLN A 2 23.98 -31.25 33.78
N ASN A 3 23.37 -32.44 33.87
CA ASN A 3 22.61 -33.04 32.76
C ASN A 3 21.31 -32.29 32.43
N ILE A 4 20.73 -31.58 33.41
CA ILE A 4 19.49 -30.82 33.20
C ILE A 4 19.78 -29.53 32.44
N GLU A 5 20.92 -28.88 32.73
CA GLU A 5 21.38 -27.68 32.01
C GLU A 5 21.78 -28.02 30.58
N GLN A 6 22.48 -29.13 30.35
CA GLN A 6 22.83 -29.60 29.00
C GLN A 6 21.57 -29.90 28.18
N ASN A 7 20.60 -30.64 28.73
CA ASN A 7 19.35 -30.94 28.01
C ASN A 7 18.52 -29.68 27.71
N ARG A 8 18.52 -28.70 28.63
CA ARG A 8 17.86 -27.40 28.39
C ARG A 8 18.55 -26.60 27.30
N ALA A 9 19.89 -26.62 27.25
CA ALA A 9 20.64 -25.96 26.19
C ALA A 9 20.36 -26.59 24.83
N THR A 10 20.35 -27.93 24.72
CA THR A 10 20.00 -28.63 23.48
C THR A 10 18.56 -28.34 23.06
N ALA A 11 17.59 -28.40 23.98
CA ALA A 11 16.20 -28.08 23.68
C ALA A 11 16.03 -26.61 23.22
N ALA A 12 16.79 -25.68 23.78
CA ALA A 12 16.77 -24.28 23.35
C ALA A 12 17.39 -24.11 21.94
N MET A 13 18.45 -24.85 21.62
CA MET A 13 19.05 -24.86 20.28
C MET A 13 18.09 -25.46 19.24
N ASP A 14 17.44 -26.57 19.55
CA ASP A 14 16.45 -27.21 18.67
C ASP A 14 15.26 -26.27 18.44
N ALA A 15 14.76 -25.62 19.49
CA ALA A 15 13.70 -24.63 19.37
C ALA A 15 14.12 -23.43 18.50
N ALA A 16 15.36 -22.95 18.64
CA ALA A 16 15.90 -21.89 17.80
C ALA A 16 16.03 -22.33 16.33
N ASN A 17 16.47 -23.56 16.08
CA ASN A 17 16.58 -24.13 14.73
C ASN A 17 15.20 -24.27 14.07
N VAL A 18 14.20 -24.79 14.81
CA VAL A 18 12.81 -24.85 14.35
C VAL A 18 12.29 -23.45 14.00
N LYS A 19 12.55 -22.45 14.84
CA LYS A 19 12.13 -21.07 14.59
C LYS A 19 12.80 -20.49 13.34
N MET A 20 14.08 -20.77 13.12
CA MET A 20 14.81 -20.34 11.92
C MET A 20 14.21 -20.98 10.66
N VAL A 21 13.99 -22.30 10.66
CA VAL A 21 13.43 -23.02 9.52
C VAL A 21 11.99 -22.55 9.24
N ALA A 22 11.19 -22.32 10.27
CA ALA A 22 9.85 -21.76 10.12
C ALA A 22 9.87 -20.35 9.48
N ALA A 23 10.79 -19.49 9.90
CA ALA A 23 10.97 -18.17 9.30
C ALA A 23 11.41 -18.27 7.82
N GLN A 24 12.31 -19.20 7.49
CA GLN A 24 12.72 -19.46 6.11
C GLN A 24 11.54 -19.94 5.25
N LEU A 25 10.70 -20.84 5.78
CA LEU A 25 9.49 -21.29 5.09
C LEU A 25 8.55 -20.11 4.83
N GLN A 26 8.29 -19.28 5.85
CA GLN A 26 7.45 -18.10 5.70
C GLN A 26 7.99 -17.12 4.65
N GLN A 27 9.31 -16.91 4.61
CA GLN A 27 9.96 -16.09 3.61
C GLN A 27 9.79 -16.67 2.19
N LYS A 28 9.91 -17.99 2.02
CA LYS A 28 9.72 -18.64 0.72
C LYS A 28 8.27 -18.59 0.25
N LEU A 29 7.32 -18.76 1.17
CA LEU A 29 5.89 -18.61 0.89
C LEU A 29 5.55 -17.17 0.47
N ALA A 30 6.14 -16.17 1.14
CA ALA A 30 5.99 -14.77 0.74
C ALA A 30 6.55 -14.51 -0.66
N GLN A 31 7.74 -15.05 -0.99
CA GLN A 31 8.32 -14.95 -2.34
C GLN A 31 7.43 -15.61 -3.39
N LEU A 32 6.86 -16.78 -3.09
CA LEU A 32 5.91 -17.44 -3.97
C LEU A 32 4.64 -16.61 -4.19
N ALA A 33 4.10 -16.00 -3.13
CA ALA A 33 2.92 -15.15 -3.24
C ALA A 33 3.16 -13.96 -4.17
N LEU A 34 4.35 -13.36 -4.16
CA LEU A 34 4.74 -12.26 -5.05
C LEU A 34 4.83 -12.66 -6.54
N THR A 35 4.85 -13.95 -6.87
CA THR A 35 4.80 -14.41 -8.27
C THR A 35 3.41 -14.24 -8.89
N ARG A 36 2.37 -14.10 -8.07
CA ARG A 36 1.01 -13.82 -8.51
C ARG A 36 0.70 -12.35 -8.32
N ILE A 37 0.57 -11.63 -9.43
CA ILE A 37 0.16 -10.23 -9.41
C ILE A 37 -1.36 -10.15 -9.26
N ILE A 38 -1.82 -9.62 -8.13
CA ILE A 38 -3.23 -9.42 -7.80
C ILE A 38 -3.51 -7.93 -7.58
N ALA A 39 -4.72 -7.48 -7.90
CA ALA A 39 -5.16 -6.12 -7.61
C ALA A 39 -5.31 -5.92 -6.09
N PRO A 40 -4.74 -4.86 -5.49
CA PRO A 40 -4.86 -4.59 -4.06
C PRO A 40 -6.22 -4.00 -3.67
N VAL A 41 -6.90 -3.36 -4.62
CA VAL A 41 -8.21 -2.71 -4.46
C VAL A 41 -9.12 -3.07 -5.63
N ALA A 42 -10.43 -2.93 -5.43
CA ALA A 42 -11.39 -2.99 -6.53
C ALA A 42 -11.24 -1.73 -7.41
N GLY A 43 -11.35 -1.90 -8.72
CA GLY A 43 -11.14 -0.81 -9.67
C GLY A 43 -11.12 -1.29 -11.11
N THR A 44 -10.87 -0.37 -12.03
CA THR A 44 -10.81 -0.62 -13.46
C THR A 44 -9.35 -0.62 -13.93
N VAL A 45 -8.95 -1.60 -14.76
CA VAL A 45 -7.60 -1.62 -15.35
C VAL A 45 -7.52 -0.60 -16.47
N LEU A 46 -6.73 0.46 -16.29
CA LEU A 46 -6.52 1.52 -17.27
C LEU A 46 -5.53 1.11 -18.36
N THR A 47 -4.39 0.53 -17.96
CA THR A 47 -3.35 0.08 -18.89
C THR A 47 -2.84 -1.31 -18.52
N ARG A 48 -2.42 -2.05 -19.56
CA ARG A 48 -1.72 -3.33 -19.44
C ARG A 48 -0.47 -3.26 -20.31
N ASP A 49 0.65 -3.01 -19.67
CA ASP A 49 1.96 -2.88 -20.32
C ASP A 49 2.77 -4.19 -20.23
N ALA A 50 2.27 -5.19 -19.50
CA ALA A 50 2.90 -6.49 -19.35
C ALA A 50 2.79 -7.35 -20.63
N GLU A 51 3.93 -7.90 -21.06
CA GLU A 51 4.01 -8.88 -22.15
C GLU A 51 4.36 -10.28 -21.66
N VAL A 52 3.83 -11.30 -22.33
CA VAL A 52 4.16 -12.69 -22.03
C VAL A 52 5.62 -12.97 -22.37
N GLY A 53 6.38 -13.48 -21.39
CA GLY A 53 7.81 -13.74 -21.54
C GLY A 53 8.69 -12.57 -21.11
N GLN A 54 8.11 -11.41 -20.81
CA GLN A 54 8.83 -10.29 -20.21
C GLN A 54 9.29 -10.66 -18.80
N VAL A 55 10.54 -10.30 -18.47
CA VAL A 55 11.06 -10.41 -17.11
C VAL A 55 10.64 -9.17 -16.32
N ALA A 56 9.73 -9.36 -15.36
CA ALA A 56 9.34 -8.33 -14.42
C ALA A 56 10.31 -8.28 -13.23
N SER A 57 10.67 -7.07 -12.80
CA SER A 57 11.60 -6.83 -11.69
C SER A 57 10.95 -5.93 -10.63
N PRO A 58 11.22 -6.17 -9.33
CA PRO A 58 10.84 -5.23 -8.28
C PRO A 58 11.43 -3.84 -8.56
N GLY A 59 10.59 -2.80 -8.53
CA GLY A 59 11.00 -1.43 -8.84
C GLY A 59 11.16 -1.11 -10.34
N GLY A 60 10.83 -2.06 -11.22
CA GLY A 60 10.71 -1.80 -12.65
C GLY A 60 9.46 -0.98 -13.02
N PRO A 61 9.24 -0.72 -14.32
CA PRO A 61 8.04 -0.04 -14.78
C PRO A 61 6.76 -0.82 -14.39
N PRO A 62 5.65 -0.10 -14.15
CA PRO A 62 4.38 -0.75 -13.79
C PRO A 62 3.91 -1.68 -14.91
N LEU A 63 3.43 -2.86 -14.52
CA LEU A 63 2.86 -3.84 -15.44
C LEU A 63 1.38 -3.54 -15.76
N PHE A 64 0.68 -2.96 -14.79
CA PHE A 64 -0.73 -2.60 -14.85
C PHE A 64 -0.95 -1.29 -14.11
N THR A 65 -1.82 -0.45 -14.66
CA THR A 65 -2.34 0.72 -13.97
C THR A 65 -3.81 0.49 -13.64
N LEU A 66 -4.21 0.71 -12.39
CA LEU A 66 -5.60 0.59 -11.95
C LEU A 66 -6.14 1.95 -11.52
N GLU A 67 -7.40 2.19 -11.84
CA GLU A 67 -8.20 3.31 -11.33
C GLU A 67 -9.10 2.83 -10.19
N ASP A 68 -9.00 3.48 -9.05
CA ASP A 68 -9.92 3.29 -7.93
C ASP A 68 -11.08 4.29 -8.04
N GLU A 69 -12.26 3.81 -8.40
CA GLU A 69 -13.47 4.63 -8.54
C GLU A 69 -14.14 4.96 -7.19
N SER A 70 -13.64 4.43 -6.07
CA SER A 70 -14.30 4.59 -4.76
C SER A 70 -14.20 6.02 -4.21
N ARG A 71 -13.22 6.81 -4.68
CA ARG A 71 -12.93 8.15 -4.17
C ARG A 71 -12.51 9.07 -5.30
N VAL A 72 -13.12 10.25 -5.33
CA VAL A 72 -12.71 11.34 -6.21
C VAL A 72 -12.02 12.40 -5.37
N GLU A 73 -10.82 12.77 -5.77
CA GLU A 73 -10.03 13.81 -5.13
C GLU A 73 -9.86 14.99 -6.07
N LEU A 74 -9.92 16.20 -5.52
CA LEU A 74 -9.65 17.43 -6.26
C LEU A 74 -8.45 18.11 -5.63
N ILE A 75 -7.42 18.34 -6.44
CA ILE A 75 -6.22 19.05 -6.04
C ILE A 75 -6.42 20.53 -6.40
N GLY A 76 -6.39 21.39 -5.40
CA GLY A 76 -6.47 22.84 -5.55
C GLY A 76 -5.20 23.50 -5.01
N GLN A 77 -4.79 24.60 -5.65
CA GLN A 77 -3.73 25.46 -5.15
C GLN A 77 -4.36 26.59 -4.34
N VAL A 78 -3.77 26.88 -3.17
CA VAL A 78 -4.20 27.95 -2.27
C VAL A 78 -3.02 28.86 -1.99
N ALA A 79 -3.28 30.16 -1.84
CA ALA A 79 -2.24 31.09 -1.45
C ALA A 79 -1.78 30.79 0.00
N GLU A 80 -0.49 30.96 0.26
CA GLU A 80 0.10 30.67 1.58
C GLU A 80 -0.56 31.48 2.72
N GLN A 81 -0.98 32.71 2.41
CA GLN A 81 -1.71 33.58 3.34
C GLN A 81 -3.06 32.98 3.76
N ASP A 82 -3.73 32.28 2.84
CA ASP A 82 -5.02 31.65 3.09
C ASP A 82 -4.88 30.27 3.73
N LEU A 83 -3.72 29.63 3.59
CA LEU A 83 -3.44 28.30 4.14
C LEU A 83 -3.64 28.25 5.66
N ALA A 84 -3.29 29.33 6.37
CA ALA A 84 -3.46 29.44 7.82
C ALA A 84 -4.93 29.36 8.28
N SER A 85 -5.87 29.65 7.38
CA SER A 85 -7.31 29.60 7.66
C SER A 85 -7.94 28.23 7.39
N LEU A 86 -7.21 27.32 6.72
CA LEU A 86 -7.71 26.02 6.31
C LEU A 86 -7.33 24.92 7.31
N LYS A 87 -8.21 23.93 7.45
CA LYS A 87 -7.97 22.76 8.32
C LYS A 87 -8.45 21.46 7.67
N VAL A 88 -7.73 20.37 7.95
CA VAL A 88 -8.18 19.02 7.61
C VAL A 88 -9.51 18.74 8.32
N GLY A 89 -10.45 18.11 7.61
CA GLY A 89 -11.84 17.86 8.02
C GLY A 89 -12.81 19.00 7.70
N GLN A 90 -12.33 20.17 7.29
CA GLN A 90 -13.21 21.31 6.98
C GLN A 90 -14.12 21.00 5.79
N PRO A 91 -15.43 21.30 5.88
CA PRO A 91 -16.36 21.07 4.77
C PRO A 91 -16.03 21.98 3.59
N ALA A 92 -16.08 21.41 2.38
CA ALA A 92 -15.85 22.10 1.13
C ALA A 92 -17.01 21.83 0.16
N LYS A 93 -17.27 22.78 -0.73
CA LYS A 93 -18.24 22.64 -1.83
C LYS A 93 -17.54 22.87 -3.15
N VAL A 94 -17.49 21.82 -3.97
CA VAL A 94 -16.88 21.87 -5.30
C VAL A 94 -17.94 22.22 -6.33
N HIS A 95 -17.74 23.30 -7.08
CA HIS A 95 -18.61 23.70 -8.18
C HIS A 95 -17.93 23.33 -9.51
N LEU A 96 -18.55 22.42 -10.27
CA LEU A 96 -18.07 22.05 -11.61
C LEU A 96 -18.82 22.84 -12.67
N ILE A 97 -18.09 23.33 -13.67
CA ILE A 97 -18.68 24.05 -14.81
C ILE A 97 -19.62 23.08 -15.55
N GLY A 98 -20.85 23.53 -15.81
CA GLY A 98 -21.88 22.70 -16.44
C GLY A 98 -22.71 21.84 -15.48
N TYR A 99 -22.43 21.87 -14.17
CA TYR A 99 -23.23 21.18 -13.16
C TYR A 99 -23.95 22.18 -12.25
N PRO A 100 -25.28 22.07 -12.07
CA PRO A 100 -26.05 23.05 -11.31
C PRO A 100 -25.92 22.89 -9.79
N ARG A 101 -25.49 21.71 -9.29
CA ARG A 101 -25.37 21.44 -7.85
C ARG A 101 -23.91 21.27 -7.46
N PRO A 102 -23.45 21.89 -6.35
CA PRO A 102 -22.12 21.65 -5.84
C PRO A 102 -22.01 20.24 -5.25
N PHE A 103 -20.82 19.67 -5.37
CA PHE A 103 -20.47 18.41 -4.74
C PHE A 103 -19.96 18.70 -3.32
N PRO A 104 -20.58 18.10 -2.27
CA PRO A 104 -20.06 18.22 -0.92
C PRO A 104 -18.80 17.39 -0.77
N GLY A 105 -17.83 17.92 -0.03
CA GLY A 105 -16.58 17.24 0.29
C GLY A 105 -15.98 17.75 1.59
N HIS A 106 -14.81 17.25 1.93
CA HIS A 106 -14.01 17.72 3.06
C HIS A 106 -12.55 17.82 2.63
N ILE A 107 -11.83 18.77 3.23
CA ILE A 107 -10.38 18.85 3.10
C ILE A 107 -9.79 17.63 3.81
N TRP A 108 -9.11 16.75 3.10
CA TRP A 108 -8.52 15.55 3.71
C TRP A 108 -7.00 15.65 3.88
N LEU A 109 -6.35 16.52 3.10
CA LEU A 109 -4.91 16.77 3.14
C LEU A 109 -4.60 18.26 2.89
N LEU A 110 -3.64 18.80 3.63
CA LEU A 110 -3.08 20.14 3.43
C LEU A 110 -1.55 20.01 3.39
N GLY A 111 -0.91 20.62 2.40
CA GLY A 111 0.56 20.67 2.32
C GLY A 111 1.22 19.38 1.86
N ALA A 112 0.77 18.80 0.74
CA ALA A 112 1.59 17.80 0.05
C ALA A 112 2.85 18.51 -0.54
N PRO A 113 4.06 17.97 -0.35
CA PRO A 113 5.30 18.52 -0.90
C PRO A 113 5.37 18.44 -2.43
#